data_AF-A0A229RFC8-F1
#
_entry.id   AF-A0A229RFC8-F1
#
_cell.length_a   1.000
_cell.length_b   1.000
_cell.length_c   1.000
_cell.angle_alpha   90.00
_cell.angle_beta   90.00
_cell.angle_gamma   90.00
#
_symmetry.space_group_name_H-M   'P 1'
#
loop_
_entity.id
_entity.type
_entity.pdbx_description
1 polymer ?
#
loop_
_entity_poly.entity_id
_entity_poly.type
_entity_poly.pdbx_seq_one_letter_code
_entity_poly.pdbx_strand_id
1 'polypeptide(L)'
;MGTDINGVIEYRRASACAGHGPGSWAQAIDLDILNDTRNYDAFACLFGVRNFANFRPIAADRGLPDDATDFTVAHMARWGCFGATWIGWSEVEAVDWDELADLPDSRIHEYRRQPDGSLAFRGKAGHNTRFAKVSGTPIGAQGEGKIWPEGTEWIDGDAVFRSERLSRSQAVTLEWAPVWAVMRALAGVHGDDNVRLIVWFDD
;
A
#
# COMPACT_ATOMS: atom_id res chain seq x y z
N MET A 1 3.28 18.31 -0.02
CA MET A 1 2.29 17.80 -0.98
C MET A 1 2.34 16.29 -0.88
N GLY A 2 1.21 15.60 -0.86
CA GLY A 2 1.22 14.21 -0.48
C GLY A 2 0.07 13.48 -1.11
N THR A 3 0.40 12.37 -1.75
CA THR A 3 -0.52 11.55 -2.52
C THR A 3 -1.60 10.89 -1.67
N ASP A 4 -2.84 10.93 -2.14
CA ASP A 4 -3.98 10.19 -1.61
C ASP A 4 -4.33 9.00 -2.51
N ILE A 5 -5.10 8.05 -1.94
CA ILE A 5 -5.68 6.92 -2.65
C ILE A 5 -7.19 7.00 -2.55
N ASN A 6 -7.85 6.77 -3.67
CA ASN A 6 -9.28 6.65 -3.80
C ASN A 6 -9.57 5.35 -4.55
N GLY A 7 -10.78 4.81 -4.44
CA GLY A 7 -11.07 3.55 -5.10
C GLY A 7 -12.46 3.01 -4.85
N VAL A 8 -12.73 1.88 -5.49
CA VAL A 8 -13.98 1.13 -5.38
C VAL A 8 -13.71 -0.36 -5.43
N ILE A 9 -14.45 -1.12 -4.64
CA ILE A 9 -14.52 -2.57 -4.80
C ILE A 9 -15.65 -2.86 -5.79
N GLU A 10 -15.33 -3.63 -6.83
CA GLU A 10 -16.29 -4.19 -7.76
C GLU A 10 -16.36 -5.70 -7.64
N TYR A 11 -17.53 -6.26 -7.96
CA TYR A 11 -17.73 -7.70 -8.09
C TYR A 11 -18.47 -8.03 -9.39
N ARG A 12 -18.21 -9.21 -9.93
CA ARG A 12 -18.88 -9.72 -11.12
C ARG A 12 -20.07 -10.58 -10.71
N ARG A 13 -21.26 -10.23 -11.19
CA ARG A 13 -22.51 -10.90 -10.81
C ARG A 13 -22.53 -12.34 -11.32
N ALA A 14 -22.71 -13.29 -10.40
CA ALA A 14 -22.87 -14.71 -10.73
C ALA A 14 -24.23 -15.03 -11.39
N SER A 15 -25.24 -14.20 -11.18
CA SER A 15 -26.60 -14.39 -11.70
C SER A 15 -27.18 -13.08 -12.22
N ALA A 16 -28.11 -13.20 -13.18
CA ALA A 16 -28.82 -12.05 -13.72
C ALA A 16 -29.68 -11.39 -12.64
N CYS A 17 -29.76 -10.06 -12.65
CA CYS A 17 -30.73 -9.29 -11.86
C CYS A 17 -31.44 -8.29 -12.77
N ALA A 18 -32.56 -7.71 -12.31
CA ALA A 18 -33.36 -6.81 -13.15
C ALA A 18 -32.48 -5.68 -13.74
N GLY A 19 -32.46 -5.59 -15.07
CA GLY A 19 -31.67 -4.59 -15.82
C GLY A 19 -30.23 -4.98 -16.12
N HIS A 20 -29.69 -6.07 -15.56
CA HIS A 20 -28.28 -6.45 -15.71
C HIS A 20 -28.10 -7.95 -15.95
N GLY A 21 -27.36 -8.28 -17.02
CA GLY A 21 -27.03 -9.67 -17.36
C GLY A 21 -26.08 -10.31 -16.35
N PRO A 22 -26.04 -11.66 -16.31
CA PRO A 22 -25.01 -12.39 -15.56
C PRO A 22 -23.63 -12.04 -16.15
N GLY A 23 -22.60 -12.04 -15.31
CA GLY A 23 -21.23 -11.69 -15.73
C GLY A 23 -20.93 -10.19 -15.84
N SER A 24 -21.90 -9.32 -15.53
CA SER A 24 -21.64 -7.87 -15.45
C SER A 24 -20.94 -7.48 -14.15
N TRP A 25 -20.00 -6.53 -14.21
CA TRP A 25 -19.42 -5.90 -13.03
C TRP A 25 -20.41 -4.94 -12.36
N ALA A 26 -20.29 -4.81 -11.05
CA ALA A 26 -21.08 -3.92 -10.22
C ALA A 26 -20.21 -3.34 -9.10
N GLN A 27 -20.43 -2.06 -8.77
CA GLN A 27 -19.86 -1.46 -7.56
C GLN A 27 -20.45 -2.14 -6.31
N ALA A 28 -19.59 -2.45 -5.34
CA ALA A 28 -19.97 -2.88 -4.00
C ALA A 28 -19.90 -1.72 -3.00
N ILE A 29 -18.75 -1.08 -2.91
CA ILE A 29 -18.46 -0.07 -1.88
C ILE A 29 -17.26 0.80 -2.29
N ASP A 30 -17.29 2.06 -1.88
CA ASP A 30 -16.18 3.00 -2.05
C ASP A 30 -15.06 2.71 -1.01
N LEU A 31 -13.80 2.88 -1.40
CA LEU A 31 -12.63 2.56 -0.59
C LEU A 31 -12.56 3.42 0.68
N ASP A 32 -12.94 4.70 0.59
CA ASP A 32 -12.88 5.67 1.69
C ASP A 32 -13.75 5.28 2.90
N ILE A 33 -14.80 4.47 2.69
CA ILE A 33 -15.63 3.90 3.77
C ILE A 33 -14.84 2.86 4.57
N LEU A 34 -13.87 2.18 3.95
CA LEU A 34 -13.13 1.06 4.54
C LEU A 34 -11.72 1.43 4.99
N ASN A 35 -11.08 2.37 4.29
CA ASN A 35 -9.73 2.82 4.54
C ASN A 35 -9.54 4.25 4.01
N ASP A 36 -9.34 5.20 4.92
CA ASP A 36 -9.06 6.61 4.65
C ASP A 36 -7.60 6.98 4.95
N THR A 37 -6.75 5.98 5.20
CA THR A 37 -5.39 6.20 5.69
C THR A 37 -4.39 6.35 4.56
N ARG A 38 -3.60 7.41 4.66
CA ARG A 38 -2.45 7.64 3.79
C ARG A 38 -1.23 6.83 4.25
N ASN A 39 -1.06 5.63 3.68
CA ASN A 39 0.07 4.75 3.97
C ASN A 39 0.89 4.47 2.70
N TYR A 40 2.01 5.17 2.53
CA TYR A 40 2.88 4.98 1.37
C TYR A 40 3.57 3.63 1.32
N ASP A 41 3.73 2.92 2.44
CA ASP A 41 4.31 1.57 2.42
C ASP A 41 3.31 0.59 1.80
N ALA A 42 2.02 0.74 2.13
CA ALA A 42 0.97 -0.02 1.48
C ALA A 42 0.80 0.37 0.01
N PHE A 43 0.82 1.66 -0.33
CA PHE A 43 0.66 2.10 -1.72
C PHE A 43 1.80 1.60 -2.60
N ALA A 44 3.03 1.63 -2.08
CA ALA A 44 4.21 1.08 -2.70
C ALA A 44 4.09 -0.44 -2.90
N CYS A 45 3.76 -1.17 -1.83
CA CYS A 45 3.66 -2.63 -1.82
C CYS A 45 2.57 -3.17 -2.77
N LEU A 46 1.40 -2.53 -2.76
CA LEU A 46 0.25 -2.95 -3.53
C LEU A 46 0.30 -2.42 -4.97
N PHE A 47 0.64 -1.15 -5.16
CA PHE A 47 0.38 -0.42 -6.43
C PHE A 47 1.58 0.33 -7.00
N GLY A 48 2.74 0.32 -6.33
CA GLY A 48 3.97 0.96 -6.81
C GLY A 48 4.01 2.47 -6.67
N VAL A 49 3.07 3.07 -5.93
CA VAL A 49 2.98 4.53 -5.77
C VAL A 49 3.79 4.99 -4.55
N ARG A 50 4.67 5.98 -4.75
CA ARG A 50 5.57 6.55 -3.71
C ARG A 50 6.43 5.46 -3.06
N ASN A 51 7.21 4.72 -3.87
CA ASN A 51 7.84 3.48 -3.48
C ASN A 51 9.16 3.66 -2.70
N PHE A 52 9.08 4.28 -1.52
CA PHE A 52 10.22 4.42 -0.61
C PHE A 52 10.69 3.06 -0.04
N ALA A 53 9.75 2.14 0.14
CA ALA A 53 10.02 0.82 0.71
C ALA A 53 10.64 -0.18 -0.28
N ASN A 54 10.78 0.21 -1.56
CA ASN A 54 11.40 -0.58 -2.63
C ASN A 54 10.79 -1.97 -2.84
N PHE A 55 9.46 -2.08 -2.75
CA PHE A 55 8.76 -3.31 -3.10
C PHE A 55 8.69 -3.48 -4.62
N ARG A 56 8.71 -4.74 -5.08
CA ARG A 56 8.04 -5.10 -6.33
C ARG A 56 6.53 -5.05 -6.08
N PRO A 57 5.81 -4.10 -6.71
CA PRO A 57 4.38 -3.94 -6.47
C PRO A 57 3.58 -5.12 -7.03
N ILE A 58 2.46 -5.44 -6.40
CA ILE A 58 1.58 -6.55 -6.84
C ILE A 58 0.82 -6.14 -8.11
N ALA A 59 0.29 -4.92 -8.13
CA ALA A 59 -0.60 -4.43 -9.17
C ALA A 59 -0.28 -2.98 -9.54
N ALA A 60 0.90 -2.73 -10.11
CA ALA A 60 1.26 -1.41 -10.63
C ALA A 60 0.87 -1.25 -12.11
N ASP A 61 0.61 -0.01 -12.51
CA ASP A 61 0.58 0.47 -13.91
C ASP A 61 -0.37 -0.29 -14.86
N ARG A 62 -1.42 -0.91 -14.31
CA ARG A 62 -2.45 -1.62 -15.11
C ARG A 62 -3.45 -0.70 -15.79
N GLY A 63 -3.53 0.57 -15.38
CA GLY A 63 -4.58 1.49 -15.80
C GLY A 63 -5.95 1.16 -15.23
N LEU A 64 -6.98 1.84 -15.73
CA LEU A 64 -8.37 1.50 -15.45
C LEU A 64 -8.77 0.26 -16.26
N PRO A 65 -9.48 -0.73 -15.69
CA PRO A 65 -10.02 -1.84 -16.49
C PRO A 65 -10.97 -1.34 -17.59
N ASP A 66 -10.87 -1.92 -18.78
CA ASP A 66 -11.75 -1.59 -19.92
C ASP A 66 -13.23 -1.90 -19.63
N ASP A 67 -13.49 -2.84 -18.70
CA ASP A 67 -14.81 -3.26 -18.24
C ASP A 67 -15.16 -2.69 -16.85
N ALA A 68 -14.50 -1.60 -16.42
CA ALA A 68 -14.90 -0.85 -15.24
C ALA A 68 -16.33 -0.34 -15.39
N THR A 69 -17.07 -0.30 -14.28
CA THR A 69 -18.46 0.16 -14.32
C THR A 69 -18.55 1.65 -14.65
N ASP A 70 -19.66 2.07 -15.28
CA ASP A 70 -19.93 3.50 -15.55
C ASP A 70 -19.85 4.35 -14.27
N PHE A 71 -20.24 3.77 -13.13
CA PHE A 71 -20.10 4.41 -11.83
C PHE A 71 -18.63 4.70 -11.52
N THR A 72 -17.75 3.71 -11.64
CA THR A 72 -16.31 3.83 -11.39
C THR A 72 -15.67 4.89 -12.28
N VAL A 73 -15.97 4.85 -13.59
CA VAL A 73 -15.49 5.83 -14.57
C VAL A 73 -15.93 7.24 -14.17
N ALA A 74 -17.21 7.43 -13.87
CA ALA A 74 -17.76 8.73 -13.48
C ALA A 74 -17.26 9.20 -12.11
N HIS A 75 -16.97 8.29 -11.18
CA HIS A 75 -16.42 8.62 -9.87
C HIS A 75 -14.98 9.11 -10.03
N MET A 76 -14.12 8.34 -10.69
CA MET A 76 -12.73 8.73 -10.95
C MET A 76 -12.63 10.08 -11.69
N ALA A 77 -13.50 10.34 -12.66
CA ALA A 77 -13.48 11.58 -13.45
C ALA A 77 -13.73 12.87 -12.62
N ARG A 78 -14.17 12.76 -11.36
CA ARG A 78 -14.33 13.91 -10.44
C ARG A 78 -13.02 14.42 -9.89
N TRP A 79 -11.95 13.64 -10.03
CA TRP A 79 -10.66 13.86 -9.39
C TRP A 79 -9.59 14.20 -10.44
N GLY A 80 -8.62 15.03 -10.06
CA GLY A 80 -7.43 15.32 -10.87
C GLY A 80 -6.38 14.21 -10.74
N CYS A 81 -6.75 12.97 -11.10
CA CYS A 81 -5.88 11.82 -10.87
C CYS A 81 -4.67 11.79 -11.82
N PHE A 82 -3.53 11.33 -11.32
CA PHE A 82 -2.35 11.09 -12.15
C PHE A 82 -2.16 9.61 -12.55
N GLY A 83 -2.94 8.68 -11.97
CA GLY A 83 -2.87 7.26 -12.31
C GLY A 83 -3.99 6.43 -11.70
N ALA A 84 -4.24 5.26 -12.29
CA ALA A 84 -5.19 4.26 -11.81
C ALA A 84 -4.64 2.85 -12.02
N THR A 85 -5.06 1.92 -11.15
CA THR A 85 -4.72 0.50 -11.27
C THR A 85 -5.75 -0.35 -10.51
N TRP A 86 -5.58 -1.67 -10.50
CA TRP A 86 -6.52 -2.58 -9.86
C TRP A 86 -5.89 -3.91 -9.46
N ILE A 87 -6.41 -4.50 -8.38
CA ILE A 87 -5.97 -5.80 -7.85
C ILE A 87 -7.19 -6.71 -7.61
N GLY A 88 -7.10 -7.97 -8.06
CA GLY A 88 -8.12 -9.00 -7.84
C GLY A 88 -8.03 -9.65 -6.45
N TRP A 89 -9.14 -10.22 -5.95
CA TRP A 89 -9.12 -10.98 -4.70
C TRP A 89 -8.21 -12.21 -4.78
N SER A 90 -8.25 -12.96 -5.90
CA SER A 90 -7.36 -14.11 -6.10
C SER A 90 -5.87 -13.73 -6.04
N GLU A 91 -5.51 -12.53 -6.46
CA GLU A 91 -4.14 -12.01 -6.35
C GLU A 91 -3.78 -11.70 -4.89
N VAL A 92 -4.67 -11.03 -4.15
CA VAL A 92 -4.50 -10.71 -2.72
C VAL A 92 -4.36 -11.98 -1.89
N GLU A 93 -5.17 -12.99 -2.17
CA GLU A 93 -5.15 -14.27 -1.47
C GLU A 93 -3.84 -15.04 -1.71
N ALA A 94 -3.27 -14.91 -2.91
CA ALA A 94 -2.02 -15.57 -3.27
C ALA A 94 -0.75 -14.84 -2.78
N VAL A 95 -0.88 -13.66 -2.16
CA VAL A 95 0.27 -12.88 -1.67
C VAL A 95 0.99 -13.64 -0.56
N ASP A 96 2.30 -13.82 -0.72
CA ASP A 96 3.19 -14.15 0.38
C ASP A 96 3.44 -12.90 1.23
N TRP A 97 2.73 -12.80 2.36
CA TRP A 97 2.78 -11.62 3.24
C TRP A 97 4.09 -11.49 4.01
N ASP A 98 4.91 -12.55 4.06
CA ASP A 98 6.24 -12.53 4.66
C ASP A 98 7.34 -12.18 3.65
N GLU A 99 7.00 -12.08 2.35
CA GLU A 99 7.93 -11.65 1.30
C GLU A 99 8.52 -10.27 1.64
N LEU A 100 9.85 -10.18 1.60
CA LEU A 100 10.58 -8.93 1.80
C LEU A 100 10.59 -8.09 0.52
N ALA A 101 10.66 -6.77 0.69
CA ALA A 101 10.97 -5.84 -0.39
C ALA A 101 12.30 -6.19 -1.09
N ASP A 102 12.48 -5.74 -2.33
CA ASP A 102 13.68 -6.04 -3.13
C ASP A 102 14.93 -5.35 -2.55
N LEU A 103 14.75 -4.15 -1.99
CA LEU A 103 15.81 -3.35 -1.37
C LEU A 103 15.35 -2.77 -0.02
N PRO A 104 16.28 -2.36 0.86
CA PRO A 104 15.93 -1.69 2.11
C PRO A 104 15.08 -0.44 1.89
N ASP A 105 14.28 -0.06 2.89
CA ASP A 105 13.53 1.21 2.85
C ASP A 105 14.51 2.38 2.72
N SER A 106 14.21 3.27 1.79
CA SER A 106 14.97 4.50 1.55
C SER A 106 14.87 5.49 2.72
N ARG A 107 13.89 5.30 3.61
CA ARG A 107 13.70 6.02 4.86
C ARG A 107 14.17 5.13 6.01
N ILE A 108 15.12 5.63 6.79
CA ILE A 108 15.76 4.88 7.86
C ILE A 108 14.79 4.62 9.01
N HIS A 109 14.82 3.42 9.58
CA HIS A 109 13.96 3.03 10.68
C HIS A 109 14.58 3.47 12.01
N GLU A 110 13.77 4.06 12.88
CA GLU A 110 14.18 4.48 14.22
C GLU A 110 13.64 3.51 15.26
N TYR A 111 14.53 3.09 16.15
CA TYR A 111 14.26 2.23 17.29
C TYR A 111 14.73 2.91 18.57
N ARG A 112 14.03 2.63 19.67
CA ARG A 112 14.53 2.88 21.01
C ARG A 112 14.99 1.57 21.65
N ARG A 113 16.24 1.53 22.07
CA ARG A 113 16.80 0.46 22.88
C ARG A 113 16.24 0.53 24.30
N GLN A 114 15.65 -0.56 24.75
CA GLN A 114 15.09 -0.72 26.08
C GLN A 114 16.16 -1.19 27.07
N PRO A 115 15.94 -1.09 28.40
CA PRO A 115 16.91 -1.54 29.41
C PRO A 115 17.27 -3.03 29.32
N ASP A 116 16.37 -3.87 28.81
CA ASP A 116 16.61 -5.30 28.56
C ASP A 116 17.38 -5.58 27.26
N GLY A 117 17.76 -4.53 26.52
CA GLY A 117 18.47 -4.62 25.25
C GLY A 117 17.58 -4.77 24.02
N SER A 118 16.26 -4.97 24.18
CA SER A 118 15.32 -5.07 23.07
C SER A 118 15.15 -3.74 22.34
N LEU A 119 14.77 -3.80 21.05
CA LEU A 119 14.54 -2.62 20.22
C LEU A 119 13.04 -2.42 20.01
N ALA A 120 12.52 -1.27 20.43
CA ALA A 120 11.15 -0.86 20.20
C ALA A 120 11.07 0.12 19.02
N PHE A 121 10.36 -0.26 17.96
CA PHE A 121 10.18 0.60 16.78
C PHE A 121 9.50 1.93 17.16
N ARG A 122 9.98 3.02 16.60
CA ARG A 122 9.48 4.38 16.84
C ARG A 122 8.92 5.05 15.59
N GLY A 123 9.43 4.68 14.42
CA GLY A 123 8.98 5.27 13.16
C GLY A 123 10.12 5.36 12.15
N LYS A 124 9.99 6.31 11.22
CA LYS A 124 10.98 6.58 10.17
C LYS A 124 11.71 7.90 10.46
N ALA A 125 13.00 7.94 10.21
CA ALA A 125 13.92 9.00 10.61
C ALA A 125 14.11 10.10 9.54
N GLY A 126 13.20 10.22 8.56
CA GLY A 126 13.33 11.11 7.38
C GLY A 126 13.69 12.57 7.72
N HIS A 127 13.15 13.07 8.83
CA HIS A 127 13.38 14.43 9.33
C HIS A 127 14.04 14.46 10.73
N ASN A 128 14.70 13.37 11.14
CA ASN A 128 15.28 13.24 12.47
C ASN A 128 16.68 13.88 12.53
N THR A 129 16.85 14.88 13.41
CA THR A 129 18.12 15.61 13.60
C THR A 129 19.22 14.74 14.20
N ARG A 130 18.89 13.79 15.08
CA ARG A 130 19.85 12.83 15.66
C ARG A 130 20.42 11.95 14.57
N PHE A 131 19.56 11.39 13.71
CA PHE A 131 20.01 10.60 12.56
C PHE A 131 20.92 11.40 11.64
N ALA A 132 20.54 12.63 11.29
CA ALA A 132 21.36 13.48 10.42
C ALA A 132 22.76 13.72 11.00
N LYS A 133 22.85 13.93 12.32
CA LYS A 133 24.12 14.08 13.04
C LYS A 133 24.99 12.83 12.98
N VAL A 134 24.43 11.64 13.25
CA VAL A 134 25.23 10.41 13.33
C VAL A 134 25.56 9.80 11.96
N SER A 135 24.75 10.05 10.94
CA SER A 135 24.98 9.55 9.59
C SER A 135 25.73 10.53 8.69
N GLY A 136 25.85 11.81 9.10
CA GLY A 136 26.36 12.88 8.24
C GLY A 136 25.43 13.23 7.07
N THR A 137 24.22 12.67 7.03
CA THR A 137 23.24 12.92 5.96
C THR A 137 22.40 14.15 6.28
N PRO A 138 22.25 15.12 5.35
CA PRO A 138 21.37 16.25 5.57
C PRO A 138 19.92 15.84 5.86
N ILE A 139 19.24 16.63 6.68
CA ILE A 139 17.79 16.44 6.96
C ILE A 139 17.02 16.53 5.64
N GLY A 140 16.10 15.59 5.41
CA GLY A 140 15.31 15.54 4.18
C GLY A 140 16.05 14.99 2.95
N ALA A 141 17.32 14.58 3.07
CA ALA A 141 18.02 13.88 1.99
C ALA A 141 17.68 12.37 1.91
N GLN A 142 16.82 11.89 2.81
CA GLN A 142 16.14 10.60 2.67
C GLN A 142 14.96 10.76 1.72
N GLY A 143 14.71 9.77 0.88
CA GLY A 143 13.64 9.83 -0.11
C GLY A 143 13.79 8.74 -1.16
N GLU A 144 12.79 8.67 -2.05
CA GLU A 144 12.69 7.65 -3.08
C GLU A 144 13.98 7.55 -3.92
N GLY A 145 14.43 6.32 -4.18
CA GLY A 145 15.68 6.06 -4.87
C GLY A 145 16.95 6.16 -4.02
N LYS A 146 16.86 6.59 -2.75
CA LYS A 146 18.00 6.51 -1.82
C LYS A 146 18.21 5.07 -1.39
N ILE A 147 19.39 4.52 -1.66
CA ILE A 147 19.77 3.17 -1.22
C ILE A 147 20.74 3.27 -0.05
N TRP A 148 20.47 2.47 0.97
CA TRP A 148 21.30 2.27 2.15
C TRP A 148 21.76 0.81 2.18
N PRO A 149 23.01 0.50 2.57
CA PRO A 149 23.41 -0.88 2.76
C PRO A 149 22.58 -1.53 3.89
N GLU A 150 21.96 -2.67 3.60
CA GLU A 150 21.13 -3.39 4.55
C GLU A 150 21.92 -3.73 5.83
N GLY A 151 21.25 -3.60 6.99
CA GLY A 151 21.84 -3.88 8.29
C GLY A 151 22.75 -2.77 8.81
N THR A 152 22.95 -1.67 8.07
CA THR A 152 23.70 -0.52 8.59
C THR A 152 22.97 0.08 9.79
N GLU A 153 23.71 0.27 10.88
CA GLU A 153 23.21 0.90 12.10
C GLU A 153 23.94 2.19 12.42
N TRP A 154 23.19 3.18 12.90
CA TRP A 154 23.72 4.38 13.54
C TRP A 154 23.13 4.50 14.93
N ILE A 155 23.98 4.71 15.93
CA ILE A 155 23.59 4.71 17.33
C ILE A 155 23.84 6.09 17.93
N ASP A 156 22.84 6.60 18.64
CA ASP A 156 22.93 7.82 19.44
C ASP A 156 22.27 7.57 20.80
N GLY A 157 23.06 7.22 21.82
CA GLY A 157 22.52 6.87 23.14
C GLY A 157 21.56 5.66 23.08
N ASP A 158 20.29 5.88 23.42
CA ASP A 158 19.22 4.88 23.38
C ASP A 158 18.56 4.74 21.99
N ALA A 159 18.85 5.63 21.05
CA ALA A 159 18.30 5.54 19.70
C ALA A 159 19.18 4.68 18.80
N VAL A 160 18.55 3.78 18.05
CA VAL A 160 19.18 2.97 17.02
C VAL A 160 18.46 3.26 15.71
N PHE A 161 19.21 3.75 14.74
CA PHE A 161 18.74 3.96 13.38
C PHE A 161 19.24 2.82 12.52
N ARG A 162 18.37 2.18 11.74
CA ARG A 162 18.73 0.99 10.97
C ARG A 162 18.19 1.05 9.54
N SER A 163 19.03 0.62 8.60
CA SER A 163 18.60 0.29 7.24
C SER A 163 18.17 -1.17 7.18
N GLU A 164 16.94 -1.44 6.75
CA GLU A 164 16.40 -2.79 6.67
C GLU A 164 15.25 -2.86 5.65
N ARG A 165 14.94 -4.07 5.20
CA ARG A 165 13.79 -4.36 4.35
C ARG A 165 12.53 -4.49 5.19
N LEU A 166 11.41 -4.13 4.59
CA LEU A 166 10.08 -4.44 5.11
C LEU A 166 9.57 -5.73 4.47
N SER A 167 8.85 -6.53 5.25
CA SER A 167 7.93 -7.54 4.71
C SER A 167 6.62 -6.88 4.26
N ARG A 168 5.87 -7.54 3.38
CA ARG A 168 4.55 -7.03 2.94
C ARG A 168 3.59 -6.81 4.10
N SER A 169 3.59 -7.69 5.11
CA SER A 169 2.75 -7.56 6.31
C SER A 169 3.12 -6.37 7.21
N GLN A 170 4.38 -5.92 7.16
CA GLN A 170 4.79 -4.68 7.83
C GLN A 170 4.41 -3.42 7.04
N ALA A 171 4.25 -3.54 5.72
CA ALA A 171 3.89 -2.42 4.84
C ALA A 171 2.36 -2.23 4.74
N VAL A 172 1.62 -3.33 4.62
CA VAL A 172 0.16 -3.37 4.52
C VAL A 172 -0.37 -3.78 5.89
N THR A 173 -0.61 -2.79 6.75
CA THR A 173 -0.98 -3.03 8.14
C THR A 173 -2.49 -3.21 8.32
N LEU A 174 -2.96 -3.28 9.57
CA LEU A 174 -4.33 -3.69 9.91
C LEU A 174 -5.43 -2.75 9.37
N GLU A 175 -5.10 -1.54 8.94
CA GLU A 175 -6.03 -0.61 8.26
C GLU A 175 -6.57 -1.17 6.94
N TRP A 176 -5.87 -2.13 6.32
CA TRP A 176 -6.36 -2.81 5.11
C TRP A 176 -7.27 -4.01 5.42
N ALA A 177 -7.34 -4.44 6.69
CA ALA A 177 -8.14 -5.61 7.07
C ALA A 177 -9.63 -5.48 6.69
N PRO A 178 -10.31 -4.33 6.84
CA PRO A 178 -11.69 -4.16 6.40
C PRO A 178 -11.86 -4.33 4.88
N VAL A 179 -10.91 -3.80 4.09
CA VAL A 179 -10.89 -3.94 2.62
C VAL A 179 -10.83 -5.42 2.23
N TRP A 180 -9.88 -6.15 2.79
CA TRP A 180 -9.72 -7.59 2.54
C TRP A 180 -10.91 -8.41 3.03
N ALA A 181 -11.54 -8.04 4.15
CA ALA A 181 -12.72 -8.71 4.66
C ALA A 181 -13.92 -8.58 3.69
N VAL A 182 -14.14 -7.39 3.13
CA VAL A 182 -15.20 -7.16 2.14
C VAL A 182 -14.92 -7.93 0.86
N MET A 183 -13.69 -7.85 0.33
CA MET A 183 -13.34 -8.59 -0.88
C MET A 183 -13.50 -10.10 -0.70
N ARG A 184 -13.05 -10.65 0.43
CA ARG A 184 -13.24 -12.06 0.79
C ARG A 184 -14.71 -12.46 0.85
N ALA A 185 -15.54 -11.64 1.48
CA ALA A 185 -16.97 -11.92 1.61
C ALA A 185 -17.67 -11.96 0.24
N LEU A 186 -17.34 -11.01 -0.64
CA LEU A 186 -17.84 -10.99 -2.02
C LEU A 186 -17.33 -12.20 -2.82
N ALA A 187 -16.06 -12.57 -2.63
CA ALA A 187 -15.45 -13.69 -3.32
C ALA A 187 -16.09 -15.03 -2.92
N GLY A 188 -16.46 -15.19 -1.65
CA GLY A 188 -17.23 -16.36 -1.20
C GLY A 188 -18.60 -16.53 -1.87
N VAL A 189 -19.17 -15.46 -2.44
CA VAL A 189 -20.46 -15.49 -3.16
C VAL A 189 -20.29 -15.53 -4.67
N HIS A 190 -19.29 -14.82 -5.20
CA HIS A 190 -19.13 -14.56 -6.62
C HIS A 190 -17.97 -15.34 -7.26
N GLY A 191 -17.07 -15.91 -6.47
CA GLY A 191 -15.81 -16.54 -6.89
C GLY A 191 -14.62 -15.58 -6.80
N ASP A 192 -13.43 -16.13 -6.57
CA ASP A 192 -12.22 -15.35 -6.27
C ASP A 192 -11.77 -14.44 -7.42
N ASP A 193 -11.96 -14.88 -8.67
CA ASP A 193 -11.63 -14.12 -9.87
C ASP A 193 -12.69 -13.05 -10.22
N ASN A 194 -13.78 -12.98 -9.45
CA ASN A 194 -14.92 -12.12 -9.71
C ASN A 194 -15.03 -10.96 -8.71
N VAL A 195 -13.93 -10.61 -8.04
CA VAL A 195 -13.85 -9.46 -7.13
C VAL A 195 -12.54 -8.72 -7.37
N ARG A 196 -12.61 -7.39 -7.46
CA ARG A 196 -11.44 -6.53 -7.63
C ARG A 196 -11.59 -5.23 -6.87
N LEU A 197 -10.47 -4.70 -6.42
CA LEU A 197 -10.34 -3.32 -5.97
C LEU A 197 -9.71 -2.51 -7.10
N ILE A 198 -10.39 -1.47 -7.56
CA ILE A 198 -9.87 -0.47 -8.49
C ILE A 198 -9.49 0.76 -7.67
N VAL A 199 -8.29 1.28 -7.87
CA VAL A 199 -7.79 2.48 -7.17
C VAL A 199 -7.26 3.53 -8.13
N TRP A 200 -7.30 4.78 -7.70
CA TRP A 200 -6.70 5.92 -8.38
C TRP A 200 -6.07 6.88 -7.38
N PHE A 201 -5.16 7.72 -7.87
CA PHE A 201 -4.28 8.55 -7.03
C PHE A 201 -4.26 10.01 -7.46
N ASP A 202 -4.21 10.91 -6.47
CA ASP A 202 -4.12 12.37 -6.60
C ASP A 202 -3.12 12.95 -5.55
N ASP A 203 -2.73 14.22 -5.64
CA ASP A 203 -1.59 14.85 -4.92
C ASP A 203 -1.95 15.86 -3.81
#